data_AF-A0A374EEE2-F1
#
_entry.id   AF-A0A374EEE2-F1
#
_cell.length_a   1.000
_cell.length_b   1.000
_cell.length_c   1.000
_cell.angle_alpha   90.00
_cell.angle_beta   90.00
_cell.angle_gamma   90.00
#
_symmetry.space_group_name_H-M   'P 1'
#
loop_
_entity.id
_entity.type
_entity.pdbx_description
1 polymer ?
#
loop_
_entity_poly.entity_id
_entity_poly.type
_entity_poly.pdbx_seq_one_letter_code
_entity_poly.pdbx_strand_id
1 'polypeptide(L)'
;MTQVNVKYNPYKLETQIKINGKAIQNDSALYKLVKEKRLQEWVGNFPKMLVDDQNTVELKVEFNGMALDWDDFEDAFKTAKSDGVIRKLELNFVEGKSDEAVTDNIVKIFYDLRNSGIEDFKDPKLIKHLIISTTQFSL
;
A
#
# COMPACT_ATOMS: atom_id res chain seq x y z
N MET A 1 -16.68 8.17 15.60
CA MET A 1 -15.67 7.30 14.97
C MET A 1 -14.62 8.18 14.32
N THR A 2 -13.35 7.97 14.65
CA THR A 2 -12.24 8.68 13.99
C THR A 2 -12.02 8.09 12.61
N GLN A 3 -11.89 8.97 11.61
CA GLN A 3 -11.67 8.58 10.22
C GLN A 3 -10.17 8.49 9.96
N VAL A 4 -9.73 7.36 9.42
CA VAL A 4 -8.34 7.10 9.07
C VAL A 4 -8.29 6.68 7.60
N ASN A 5 -7.56 7.44 6.77
CA ASN A 5 -7.25 7.05 5.40
C ASN A 5 -5.78 6.68 5.31
N VAL A 6 -5.49 5.49 4.81
CA VAL A 6 -4.14 4.98 4.62
C VAL A 6 -3.93 4.70 3.14
N LYS A 7 -2.97 5.35 2.52
CA LYS A 7 -2.54 5.06 1.16
C LYS A 7 -1.14 4.46 1.18
N TYR A 8 -1.00 3.24 0.71
CA TYR A 8 0.27 2.51 0.69
C TYR A 8 0.73 2.22 -0.73
N ASN A 9 2.02 2.45 -0.98
CA ASN A 9 2.69 2.10 -2.23
C ASN A 9 3.84 1.12 -1.93
N PRO A 10 3.68 -0.17 -2.22
CA PRO A 10 4.71 -1.18 -1.94
C PRO A 10 5.96 -1.05 -2.81
N TYR A 11 5.89 -0.35 -3.95
CA TYR A 11 7.04 -0.14 -4.84
C TYR A 11 7.96 0.97 -4.34
N LYS A 12 7.39 2.00 -3.71
CA LYS A 12 8.14 3.13 -3.15
C LYS A 12 8.42 3.01 -1.65
N LEU A 13 7.82 2.02 -0.98
CA LEU A 13 7.81 1.93 0.49
C LEU A 13 7.26 3.20 1.14
N GLU A 14 6.27 3.79 0.49
CA GLU A 14 5.64 5.03 0.91
C GLU A 14 4.26 4.75 1.48
N THR A 15 4.00 5.29 2.67
CA THR A 15 2.69 5.26 3.31
C THR A 15 2.26 6.69 3.63
N GLN A 16 1.07 7.07 3.18
CA GLN A 16 0.45 8.35 3.53
C GLN A 16 -0.73 8.07 4.46
N ILE A 17 -0.80 8.81 5.57
CA ILE A 17 -1.86 8.67 6.56
C ILE A 17 -2.55 10.01 6.74
N LYS A 18 -3.88 9.99 6.69
CA LYS A 18 -4.73 11.12 7.06
C LYS A 18 -5.67 10.71 8.18
N ILE A 19 -5.82 11.59 9.16
CA ILE A 19 -6.73 11.42 10.28
C ILE A 19 -7.74 12.57 10.25
N ASN A 20 -9.03 12.24 10.19
CA ASN A 20 -10.14 13.19 10.03
C ASN A 20 -9.87 14.19 8.87
N GLY A 21 -9.38 13.65 7.75
CA GLY A 21 -9.03 14.40 6.54
C GLY A 21 -7.71 15.19 6.58
N LYS A 22 -7.03 15.25 7.72
CA LYS A 22 -5.75 15.98 7.88
C LYS A 22 -4.56 15.03 7.81
N ALA A 23 -3.54 15.38 7.03
CA ALA A 23 -2.29 14.62 7.02
C ALA A 23 -1.61 14.65 8.39
N ILE A 24 -1.04 13.53 8.81
CA ILE A 24 -0.24 13.47 10.03
C ILE A 24 1.07 14.25 9.88
N GLN A 25 1.67 14.65 11.00
CA GLN A 25 2.97 15.33 10.97
C GLN A 25 4.12 14.36 10.71
N ASN A 26 5.16 14.82 10.03
CA ASN A 26 6.34 14.02 9.64
C ASN A 26 7.26 13.64 10.81
N ASP A 27 6.96 14.08 12.02
CA ASP A 27 7.65 13.71 13.26
C ASP A 27 6.76 12.91 14.22
N SER A 28 5.49 12.70 13.85
CA SER A 28 4.55 11.90 14.61
C SER A 28 5.03 10.44 14.75
N ALA A 29 4.61 9.80 15.83
CA ALA A 29 4.97 8.41 16.08
C ALA A 29 4.45 7.51 14.95
N LEU A 30 3.22 7.74 14.47
CA LEU A 30 2.63 7.00 13.35
C LEU A 30 3.45 7.16 12.05
N TYR A 31 3.94 8.36 11.75
CA TYR A 31 4.80 8.56 10.58
C TYR A 31 6.11 7.76 10.71
N LYS A 32 6.76 7.80 11.89
CA LYS A 32 7.98 7.03 12.15
C LYS A 32 7.76 5.52 12.11
N LEU A 33 6.57 5.05 12.47
CA LEU A 33 6.21 3.64 12.40
C LEU A 33 6.26 3.13 10.96
N VAL A 34 5.70 3.90 10.00
CA VAL A 34 5.46 3.44 8.61
C VAL A 34 6.50 3.90 7.59
N LYS A 35 7.31 4.91 7.92
CA LYS A 35 8.26 5.53 6.99
C LYS A 35 9.25 4.50 6.44
N GLU A 36 9.33 4.42 5.11
CA GLU A 36 10.33 3.63 4.36
C GLU A 36 10.34 2.14 4.73
N LYS A 37 9.18 1.59 5.11
CA LYS A 37 9.01 0.19 5.53
C LYS A 37 7.96 -0.54 4.72
N ARG A 38 8.12 -1.85 4.58
CA ARG A 38 7.11 -2.76 4.05
C ARG A 38 5.93 -2.86 5.02
N LEU A 39 4.73 -3.04 4.48
CA LEU A 39 3.49 -3.19 5.27
C LEU A 39 3.61 -4.22 6.39
N GLN A 40 4.12 -5.42 6.09
CA GLN A 40 4.34 -6.51 7.05
C GLN A 40 5.21 -6.12 8.27
N GLU A 41 6.07 -5.11 8.14
CA GLU A 41 6.94 -4.67 9.25
C GLU A 41 6.23 -3.80 10.28
N TRP A 42 5.09 -3.19 9.92
CA TRP A 42 4.42 -2.21 10.77
C TRP A 42 2.94 -2.50 11.03
N VAL A 43 2.26 -3.22 10.14
CA VAL A 43 0.80 -3.37 10.17
C VAL A 43 0.29 -4.02 11.45
N GLY A 44 1.03 -4.95 12.04
CA GLY A 44 0.64 -5.60 13.30
C GLY A 44 0.57 -4.65 14.51
N ASN A 45 1.37 -3.59 14.52
CA ASN A 45 1.39 -2.60 15.61
C ASN A 45 0.44 -1.41 15.36
N PHE A 46 0.05 -1.21 14.11
CA PHE A 46 -0.62 0.00 13.65
C PHE A 46 -2.01 0.25 14.27
N PRO A 47 -2.92 -0.75 14.38
CA PRO A 47 -4.23 -0.54 14.98
C PRO A 47 -4.16 -0.02 16.42
N LYS A 48 -3.29 -0.64 17.25
CA LYS A 48 -3.08 -0.22 18.64
C LYS A 48 -2.52 1.19 18.72
N MET A 49 -1.53 1.49 17.88
CA MET A 49 -0.90 2.79 17.85
C MET A 49 -1.87 3.91 17.44
N LEU A 50 -2.80 3.63 16.52
CA LEU A 50 -3.88 4.57 16.17
C LEU A 50 -4.83 4.83 17.35
N VAL A 51 -5.23 3.76 18.07
CA VAL A 51 -6.11 3.88 19.24
C VAL A 51 -5.47 4.73 20.32
N ASP A 52 -4.19 4.49 20.61
CA ASP A 52 -3.42 5.21 21.63
C ASP A 52 -3.19 6.68 21.23
N ASP A 53 -2.79 6.94 19.98
CA ASP A 53 -2.51 8.29 19.46
C ASP A 53 -3.78 9.15 19.36
N GLN A 54 -4.90 8.55 18.96
CA GLN A 54 -6.18 9.25 18.78
C GLN A 54 -7.09 9.20 20.00
N ASN A 55 -6.66 8.53 21.08
CA ASN A 55 -7.41 8.33 22.31
C ASN A 55 -8.86 7.87 22.03
N THR A 56 -9.01 6.87 21.17
CA THR A 56 -10.33 6.39 20.70
C THR A 56 -10.30 4.91 20.38
N VAL A 57 -11.38 4.20 20.69
CA VAL A 57 -11.57 2.78 20.36
C VAL A 57 -12.56 2.57 19.23
N GLU A 58 -12.92 3.64 18.50
CA GLU A 58 -13.89 3.60 17.41
C GLU A 58 -13.31 4.18 16.12
N LEU A 59 -13.02 3.30 15.15
CA LEU A 59 -12.30 3.65 13.94
C LEU A 59 -13.12 3.36 12.68
N LYS A 60 -13.06 4.29 11.73
CA LYS A 60 -13.47 4.09 10.34
C LYS A 60 -12.22 4.20 9.48
N VAL A 61 -11.79 3.09 8.91
CA VAL A 61 -10.50 2.97 8.21
C VAL A 61 -10.74 2.67 6.75
N GLU A 62 -10.12 3.47 5.88
CA GLU A 62 -10.07 3.23 4.44
C GLU A 62 -8.63 2.99 4.04
N PHE A 63 -8.39 1.83 3.41
CA PHE A 63 -7.09 1.46 2.88
C PHE A 63 -7.10 1.59 1.36
N ASN A 64 -6.12 2.32 0.83
CA ASN A 64 -5.83 2.43 -0.60
C ASN A 64 -4.47 1.78 -0.89
N GLY A 65 -4.46 0.66 -1.59
CA GLY A 65 -3.25 -0.13 -1.83
C GLY A 65 -3.52 -1.34 -2.72
N MET A 66 -2.56 -2.25 -2.85
CA MET A 66 -2.74 -3.45 -3.68
C MET A 66 -3.67 -4.44 -2.98
N ALA A 67 -4.38 -5.29 -3.75
CA ALA A 67 -5.22 -6.34 -3.18
C ALA A 67 -4.43 -7.32 -2.28
N LEU A 68 -3.19 -7.66 -2.65
CA LEU A 68 -2.33 -8.52 -1.83
C LEU A 68 -1.95 -7.90 -0.47
N ASP A 69 -1.88 -6.57 -0.41
CA ASP A 69 -1.57 -5.86 0.84
C ASP A 69 -2.81 -5.71 1.73
N TRP A 70 -4.01 -5.83 1.16
CA TRP A 70 -5.27 -5.67 1.87
C TRP A 70 -5.49 -6.80 2.88
N ASP A 71 -5.19 -8.05 2.52
CA ASP A 71 -5.44 -9.20 3.39
C ASP A 71 -4.69 -9.05 4.73
N ASP A 72 -3.39 -8.73 4.68
CA ASP A 72 -2.56 -8.47 5.87
C ASP A 72 -3.07 -7.26 6.68
N PHE A 73 -3.53 -6.21 5.99
CA PHE A 73 -4.06 -5.01 6.63
C PHE A 73 -5.39 -5.28 7.32
N GLU A 74 -6.31 -5.97 6.66
CA GLU A 74 -7.62 -6.31 7.18
C GLU A 74 -7.49 -7.21 8.42
N ASP A 75 -6.63 -8.23 8.35
CA ASP A 75 -6.39 -9.16 9.44
C ASP A 75 -5.82 -8.48 10.68
N ALA A 76 -4.91 -7.53 10.54
CA ALA A 76 -4.39 -6.76 11.67
C ALA A 76 -5.50 -5.99 12.42
N PHE A 77 -6.40 -5.32 11.68
CA PHE A 77 -7.49 -4.56 12.28
C PHE A 77 -8.60 -5.46 12.86
N LYS A 78 -8.92 -6.58 12.20
CA LYS A 78 -9.84 -7.59 12.72
C LYS A 78 -9.31 -8.23 14.01
N THR A 79 -8.01 -8.52 14.06
CA THR A 79 -7.34 -9.05 15.26
C THR A 79 -7.43 -8.05 16.40
N ALA A 80 -7.06 -6.79 16.17
CA ALA A 80 -7.18 -5.73 17.18
C ALA A 80 -8.64 -5.53 17.68
N LYS A 81 -9.64 -5.75 16.83
CA LYS A 81 -11.05 -5.76 17.25
C LYS A 81 -11.37 -6.97 18.12
N SER A 82 -10.92 -8.16 17.74
CA SER A 82 -11.11 -9.40 18.50
C SER A 82 -10.46 -9.33 19.89
N ASP A 83 -9.29 -8.70 19.97
CA ASP A 83 -8.53 -8.51 21.22
C ASP A 83 -9.09 -7.39 22.11
N GLY A 84 -10.16 -6.72 21.67
CA GLY A 84 -10.81 -5.63 22.41
C GLY A 84 -10.08 -4.29 22.38
N VAL A 85 -9.01 -4.16 21.58
CA VAL A 85 -8.30 -2.89 21.35
C VAL A 85 -9.20 -1.90 20.61
N ILE A 86 -9.99 -2.40 19.65
CA ILE A 86 -10.98 -1.60 18.91
C ILE A 86 -12.39 -2.12 19.23
N ARG A 87 -13.26 -1.24 19.74
CA ARG A 87 -14.66 -1.59 20.05
C ARG A 87 -15.56 -1.53 18.82
N LYS A 88 -15.39 -0.49 17.99
CA LYS A 88 -16.18 -0.29 16.76
C LYS A 88 -15.26 -0.05 15.57
N LEU A 89 -15.40 -0.87 14.54
CA LEU A 89 -14.55 -0.86 13.36
C LEU A 89 -15.41 -0.88 12.10
N GLU A 90 -15.20 0.10 11.23
CA GLU A 90 -15.62 0.11 9.84
C GLU A 90 -14.36 0.06 8.97
N LEU A 91 -14.31 -0.87 8.02
CA LEU A 91 -13.16 -1.11 7.16
C LEU A 91 -13.59 -1.07 5.70
N ASN A 92 -12.90 -0.27 4.89
CA ASN A 92 -13.11 -0.16 3.46
C ASN A 92 -11.79 -0.34 2.72
N PHE A 93 -11.85 -1.09 1.62
CA PHE A 93 -10.74 -1.23 0.69
C PHE A 93 -11.03 -0.47 -0.61
N VAL A 94 -10.04 0.27 -1.08
CA VAL A 94 -10.03 0.90 -2.39
C VAL A 94 -8.79 0.43 -3.12
N GLU A 95 -8.97 -0.37 -4.17
CA GLU A 95 -7.84 -0.86 -4.93
C GLU A 95 -7.00 0.29 -5.50
N GLY A 96 -5.71 0.25 -5.18
CA GLY A 96 -4.72 1.18 -5.67
C GLY A 96 -4.41 0.85 -7.12
N LYS A 97 -4.72 1.76 -8.03
CA LYS A 97 -4.24 1.67 -9.41
C LYS A 97 -2.72 1.85 -9.39
N SER A 98 -1.97 0.92 -9.97
CA SER A 98 -0.60 1.23 -10.35
C SER A 98 -0.65 2.45 -11.27
N ASP A 99 0.22 3.44 -11.04
CA ASP A 99 0.29 4.59 -11.93
C ASP A 99 0.51 4.06 -13.35
N GLU A 100 -0.36 4.41 -14.30
CA GLU A 100 -0.14 4.10 -15.72
C GLU A 100 1.26 4.57 -16.16
N ALA A 101 1.73 5.69 -15.58
CA ALA A 101 3.09 6.19 -15.77
C ALA A 101 4.20 5.24 -15.28
N VAL A 102 3.98 4.42 -14.25
CA VAL A 102 4.93 3.40 -13.81
C VAL A 102 4.95 2.25 -14.81
N THR A 103 3.78 1.82 -15.28
CA THR A 103 3.65 0.81 -16.33
C THR A 103 4.33 1.27 -17.62
N ASP A 104 4.08 2.51 -18.06
CA ASP A 104 4.71 3.12 -19.22
C ASP A 104 6.24 3.24 -19.06
N ASN A 105 6.72 3.60 -17.87
CA ASN A 105 8.16 3.64 -17.59
C ASN A 105 8.81 2.25 -17.64
N ILE A 106 8.15 1.22 -17.11
CA ILE A 106 8.65 -0.17 -17.20
C ILE A 106 8.73 -0.60 -18.67
N VAL A 107 7.70 -0.32 -19.46
CA VAL A 107 7.67 -0.61 -20.90
C VAL A 107 8.78 0.15 -21.62
N LYS A 108 8.97 1.43 -21.32
CA LYS A 108 10.03 2.26 -21.89
C LYS A 108 11.42 1.72 -21.56
N ILE A 109 11.73 1.46 -20.29
CA ILE A 109 13.02 0.90 -19.85
C ILE A 109 13.28 -0.44 -20.54
N PHE A 110 12.26 -1.28 -20.69
CA PHE A 110 12.38 -2.56 -21.39
C PHE A 110 12.79 -2.37 -22.87
N TYR A 111 12.16 -1.45 -23.59
CA TYR A 111 12.53 -1.15 -24.97
C TYR A 111 13.91 -0.48 -25.08
N ASP A 112 14.27 0.39 -24.13
CA ASP A 112 15.60 1.01 -24.07
C ASP A 112 16.70 -0.05 -23.89
N LEU A 113 16.51 -1.01 -22.98
CA LEU A 113 17.44 -2.13 -22.77
C LEU A 113 17.56 -3.06 -23.98
N ARG A 114 16.47 -3.25 -24.73
CA ARG A 114 16.50 -4.05 -25.97
C ARG A 114 17.28 -3.35 -27.08
N ASN A 115 17.19 -2.03 -27.14
CA ASN A 115 17.89 -1.19 -28.10
C ASN A 115 19.35 -0.89 -27.67
N SER A 116 19.74 -1.15 -26.42
CA SER A 116 21.08 -0.89 -25.90
C SER A 116 22.14 -1.93 -26.34
N GLY A 117 21.75 -2.94 -27.12
CA GLY A 117 22.66 -3.93 -27.69
C GLY A 117 22.92 -5.17 -26.82
N ILE A 118 22.32 -5.26 -25.64
CA ILE A 118 22.41 -6.46 -24.77
C ILE A 118 21.60 -7.59 -25.41
N GLU A 119 22.26 -8.69 -25.79
CA GLU A 119 21.63 -9.79 -26.52
C GLU A 119 20.51 -10.48 -25.73
N ASP A 120 20.69 -10.64 -24.41
CA ASP A 120 19.69 -11.28 -23.53
C ASP A 120 18.33 -10.58 -23.58
N PHE A 121 18.30 -9.25 -23.75
CA PHE A 121 17.07 -8.45 -23.83
C PHE A 121 16.43 -8.48 -25.24
N LYS A 122 17.07 -9.10 -26.23
CA LYS A 122 16.51 -9.27 -27.58
C LYS A 122 15.61 -10.50 -27.71
N ASP A 123 15.60 -11.40 -26.72
CA ASP A 123 14.78 -12.62 -26.73
C ASP A 123 13.28 -12.26 -26.89
N PRO A 124 12.61 -12.70 -27.97
CA PRO A 124 11.18 -12.49 -28.19
C PRO A 124 10.28 -13.00 -27.06
N LYS A 125 10.73 -13.99 -26.28
CA LYS A 125 9.99 -14.53 -25.13
C LYS A 125 9.80 -13.48 -24.03
N LEU A 126 10.72 -12.53 -23.89
CA LEU A 126 10.62 -11.47 -22.88
C LEU A 126 9.48 -10.49 -23.20
N ILE A 127 9.21 -10.23 -24.49
CA ILE A 127 8.06 -9.40 -24.93
C ILE A 127 6.75 -10.05 -24.51
N LYS A 128 6.63 -11.37 -24.71
CA LYS A 128 5.43 -12.11 -24.36
C LYS A 128 5.16 -12.05 -22.85
N HIS A 129 6.19 -12.15 -22.02
CA HIS A 129 6.06 -12.02 -20.57
C HIS A 129 5.71 -10.60 -20.12
N LEU A 130 6.28 -9.57 -20.75
CA LEU A 130 5.97 -8.16 -20.47
C LEU A 130 4.51 -7.82 -20.80
N ILE A 131 3.99 -8.31 -21.93
CA ILE A 131 2.59 -8.08 -22.32
C ILE A 131 1.63 -8.78 -21.35
N ILE A 132 1.96 -10.01 -20.94
CA ILE A 132 1.13 -10.77 -19.99
C ILE A 132 1.08 -10.07 -18.62
N SER A 133 2.21 -9.57 -18.11
CA SER A 133 2.24 -8.87 -16.83
C SER A 133 1.46 -7.55 -16.89
N THR A 134 1.68 -6.72 -17.91
CA THR A 134 0.98 -5.42 -18.07
C THR A 134 -0.53 -5.55 -18.30
N THR A 135 -1.01 -6.64 -18.92
CA THR A 135 -2.45 -6.91 -19.09
C THR A 135 -3.12 -7.33 -17.77
N GLN A 136 -2.38 -7.95 -16.84
CA GLN A 136 -2.90 -8.24 -15.49
C GLN A 136 -2.97 -7.01 -14.58
N PHE A 137 -2.35 -5.89 -14.95
CA PHE A 137 -2.38 -4.63 -14.19
C PHE A 137 -3.43 -3.62 -14.68
N SER A 138 -4.24 -3.98 -15.70
CA SER A 138 -5.19 -3.06 -16.36
C SER A 138 -6.66 -3.52 -16.28
N LEU A 139 -6.98 -4.49 -15.41
CA LEU A 139 -8.35 -4.93 -15.11
C LEU A 139 -8.70 -4.67 -13.65
#